data_AF-A0A1X0RJX0-F1
#
_entry.id   AF-A0A1X0RJX0-F1
#
_cell.length_a   1.000
_cell.length_b   1.000
_cell.length_c   1.000
_cell.angle_alpha   90.00
_cell.angle_beta   90.00
_cell.angle_gamma   90.00
#
_symmetry.space_group_name_H-M   'P 1'
#
loop_
_entity.id
_entity.type
_entity.pdbx_description
1 polymer ?
#
loop_
_entity_poly.entity_id
_entity_poly.type
_entity_poly.pdbx_seq_one_letter_code
_entity_poly.pdbx_strand_id
1 'polypeptide(L)'
;LLTIFFALQLHTKRFESSTIRIFSDNITAIKYVSKSSGIASGYLKEVAIRIHEIRNKHQLDLQVFRIPGISNIQADKLSRKMLPLYEWTLPRRKRKMKIHTFVSRTNHRLPTYRSLRPDPLAKVTGAFQQKWLKKGLHLSPP
;
A
#
# COMPACT_ATOMS: atom_id res chain seq x y z
N LEU A 1 -6.45 7.82 -3.80
CA LEU A 1 -7.27 7.05 -2.83
C LEU A 1 -6.54 5.81 -2.32
N LEU A 2 -6.13 4.87 -3.20
CA LEU A 2 -5.37 3.68 -2.79
C LEU A 2 -4.09 4.00 -2.00
N THR A 3 -3.33 5.03 -2.39
CA THR A 3 -2.15 5.48 -1.64
C THR A 3 -2.49 5.85 -0.20
N ILE A 4 -3.63 6.54 0.02
CA ILE A 4 -4.11 6.90 1.37
C ILE A 4 -4.46 5.64 2.15
N PHE A 5 -5.23 4.72 1.53
CA PHE A 5 -5.59 3.45 2.15
C PHE A 5 -4.35 2.65 2.59
N PHE A 6 -3.34 2.52 1.73
CA PHE A 6 -2.11 1.80 2.04
C PHE A 6 -1.25 2.50 3.10
N ALA A 7 -1.17 3.83 3.07
CA ALA A 7 -0.48 4.59 4.11
C ALA A 7 -1.14 4.36 5.47
N LEU A 8 -2.48 4.39 5.53
CA LEU A 8 -3.20 4.07 6.77
C LEU A 8 -2.89 2.65 7.23
N GLN A 9 -3.05 1.63 6.38
CA GLN A 9 -2.74 0.24 6.77
C GLN A 9 -1.33 0.04 7.33
N LEU A 10 -0.34 0.80 6.84
CA LEU A 10 1.03 0.74 7.33
C LEU A 10 1.23 1.43 8.69
N HIS A 11 0.51 2.51 8.95
CA HIS A 11 0.82 3.41 10.05
C HIS A 11 -0.21 3.42 11.20
N THR A 12 -1.46 3.00 10.98
CA THR A 12 -2.54 3.16 11.97
C THR A 12 -2.26 2.44 13.29
N LYS A 13 -1.62 1.26 13.27
CA LYS A 13 -1.24 0.53 14.49
C LYS A 13 -0.31 1.32 15.41
N ARG A 14 0.50 2.22 14.86
CA ARG A 14 1.45 3.05 15.63
C ARG A 14 0.80 4.33 16.16
N PHE A 15 -0.25 4.81 15.51
CA PHE A 15 -0.89 6.09 15.79
C PHE A 15 -2.36 5.89 16.19
N GLU A 16 -2.63 4.85 16.98
CA GLU A 16 -3.98 4.59 17.49
C GLU A 16 -4.48 5.78 18.33
N SER A 17 -5.77 6.08 18.23
CA SER A 17 -6.41 7.21 18.93
C SER A 17 -5.73 8.57 18.66
N SER A 18 -5.13 8.75 17.49
CA SER A 18 -4.41 9.97 17.12
C SER A 18 -5.08 10.70 15.95
N THR A 19 -4.74 11.98 15.80
CA THR A 19 -5.09 12.76 14.61
C THR A 19 -4.08 12.50 13.49
N ILE A 20 -4.55 12.06 12.33
CA ILE A 20 -3.75 11.90 11.12
C ILE A 20 -4.20 12.93 10.08
N ARG A 21 -3.28 13.79 9.68
CA ARG A 21 -3.49 14.77 8.61
C ARG A 21 -2.98 14.24 7.29
N ILE A 22 -3.86 14.21 6.29
CA ILE A 22 -3.57 13.75 4.92
C ILE A 22 -3.57 14.96 4.00
N PHE A 23 -2.46 15.17 3.30
CA PHE A 23 -2.33 16.23 2.29
C PHE A 23 -2.31 15.60 0.90
N SER A 24 -3.14 16.10 -0.01
CA SER A 24 -3.17 15.62 -1.40
C SER A 24 -3.54 16.75 -2.37
N ASP A 25 -3.03 16.69 -3.60
CA ASP A 25 -3.49 17.52 -4.71
C ASP A 25 -4.69 16.90 -5.46
N ASN A 26 -4.97 15.62 -5.22
CA ASN A 26 -6.02 14.88 -5.91
C ASN A 26 -7.38 15.13 -5.24
N ILE A 27 -8.12 16.11 -5.78
CA ILE A 27 -9.46 16.51 -5.31
C ILE A 27 -10.40 15.32 -5.22
N THR A 28 -10.34 14.39 -6.18
CA THR A 28 -11.18 13.20 -6.20
C THR A 28 -10.86 12.34 -4.98
N ALA A 29 -9.59 12.03 -4.72
CA ALA A 29 -9.20 11.27 -3.53
C ALA A 29 -9.70 11.92 -2.22
N ILE A 30 -9.60 13.25 -2.11
CA ILE A 30 -10.07 14.01 -0.96
C ILE A 30 -11.58 13.87 -0.78
N LYS A 31 -12.35 14.04 -1.87
CA LYS A 31 -13.81 13.88 -1.84
C LYS A 31 -14.23 12.50 -1.34
N TYR A 32 -13.54 11.45 -1.79
CA TYR A 32 -13.84 10.07 -1.38
C TYR A 32 -13.53 9.80 0.09
N VAL A 33 -12.49 10.42 0.66
CA VAL A 33 -12.18 10.23 2.10
C VAL A 33 -13.07 11.11 2.98
N SER A 34 -13.48 12.29 2.49
CA SER A 34 -14.23 13.27 3.28
C SER A 34 -15.74 13.05 3.26
N LYS A 35 -16.30 12.46 2.17
CA LYS A 35 -17.74 12.28 2.01
C LYS A 35 -18.13 10.80 2.07
N SER A 36 -19.20 10.52 2.80
CA SER A 36 -19.83 9.20 2.90
C SER A 36 -20.86 8.91 1.78
N SER A 37 -21.23 9.89 0.95
CA SER A 37 -22.25 9.75 -0.10
C SER A 37 -21.90 10.49 -1.41
N GLY A 38 -22.43 10.01 -2.55
CA GLY A 38 -22.32 10.67 -3.86
C GLY A 38 -21.12 10.26 -4.72
N ILE A 39 -20.84 8.96 -4.81
CA ILE A 39 -19.65 8.41 -5.48
C ILE A 39 -20.05 7.63 -6.74
N ALA A 40 -19.43 7.96 -7.87
CA ALA A 40 -19.74 7.37 -9.18
C ALA A 40 -19.13 5.96 -9.40
N SER A 41 -18.03 5.60 -8.72
CA SER A 41 -17.33 4.33 -8.93
C SER A 41 -17.51 3.38 -7.75
N GLY A 42 -18.04 2.18 -8.02
CA GLY A 42 -18.23 1.13 -7.01
C GLY A 42 -16.93 0.68 -6.36
N TYR A 43 -15.86 0.48 -7.15
CA TYR A 43 -14.55 0.09 -6.62
C TYR A 43 -13.95 1.15 -5.70
N LEU A 44 -13.97 2.42 -6.12
CA LEU A 44 -13.42 3.50 -5.30
C LEU A 44 -14.27 3.73 -4.03
N LYS A 45 -15.59 3.49 -4.11
CA LYS A 45 -16.49 3.50 -2.94
C LYS A 45 -16.07 2.42 -1.93
N GLU A 46 -15.81 1.21 -2.40
CA GLU A 46 -15.36 0.12 -1.52
C GLU A 46 -14.04 0.47 -0.81
N VAL A 47 -13.09 1.07 -1.53
CA VAL A 47 -11.83 1.54 -0.92
C VAL A 47 -12.09 2.63 0.12
N ALA A 48 -13.01 3.58 -0.14
CA ALA A 48 -13.37 4.61 0.82
C ALA A 48 -14.02 4.01 2.10
N ILE A 49 -14.92 3.03 1.94
CA ILE A 49 -15.52 2.30 3.07
C ILE A 49 -14.42 1.67 3.93
N ARG A 50 -13.46 0.97 3.31
CA ARG A 50 -12.33 0.36 4.04
C ARG A 50 -11.46 1.38 4.77
N ILE A 51 -11.29 2.59 4.21
CA ILE A 51 -10.61 3.70 4.90
C ILE A 51 -11.39 4.11 6.16
N HIS A 52 -12.71 4.25 6.06
CA HIS A 52 -13.56 4.58 7.21
C HIS A 52 -13.58 3.46 8.26
N GLU A 53 -13.56 2.20 7.86
CA GLU A 53 -13.44 1.07 8.78
C GLU A 53 -12.12 1.13 9.57
N ILE A 54 -11.00 1.40 8.89
CA ILE A 54 -9.70 1.58 9.54
C ILE A 54 -9.74 2.76 10.53
N ARG A 55 -10.35 3.88 10.12
CA ARG A 55 -10.54 5.05 10.99
C ARG A 55 -11.27 4.67 12.27
N ASN A 56 -12.42 4.03 12.14
CA ASN A 56 -13.28 3.67 13.28
C ASN A 56 -12.59 2.65 14.19
N LYS A 57 -11.97 1.62 13.58
CA LYS A 57 -11.27 0.56 14.32
C LYS A 57 -10.14 1.10 15.21
N HIS A 58 -9.40 2.10 14.73
CA HIS A 58 -8.26 2.69 15.44
C HIS A 58 -8.56 4.05 16.09
N GLN A 59 -9.84 4.44 16.15
CA GLN A 59 -10.31 5.70 16.76
C GLN A 59 -9.57 6.93 16.22
N LEU A 60 -9.33 6.96 14.91
CA LEU A 60 -8.54 8.01 14.28
C LEU A 60 -9.37 9.25 13.97
N ASP A 61 -8.79 10.41 14.27
CA ASP A 61 -9.27 11.67 13.69
C ASP A 61 -8.56 11.91 12.35
N LEU A 62 -9.23 11.59 11.24
CA LEU A 62 -8.70 11.78 9.90
C LEU A 62 -9.09 13.16 9.36
N GLN A 63 -8.09 14.02 9.17
CA GLN A 63 -8.25 15.34 8.59
C GLN A 63 -7.61 15.36 7.21
N VAL A 64 -8.34 15.76 6.17
CA VAL A 64 -7.85 15.75 4.79
C VAL A 64 -7.81 17.16 4.22
N PHE A 65 -6.66 17.54 3.68
CA PHE A 65 -6.40 18.87 3.16
C PHE A 65 -6.00 18.81 1.69
N ARG A 66 -6.59 19.70 0.89
CA ARG A 66 -6.14 19.93 -0.48
C ARG A 66 -4.92 20.83 -0.47
N ILE A 67 -3.87 20.40 -1.16
CA ILE A 67 -2.66 21.19 -1.40
C ILE A 67 -2.44 21.40 -2.90
N PRO A 68 -1.76 22.48 -3.32
CA PRO A 68 -1.38 22.65 -4.72
C PRO A 68 -0.31 21.62 -5.11
N GLY A 69 -0.26 21.23 -6.39
CA GLY A 69 0.68 20.23 -6.89
C GLY A 69 2.15 20.61 -6.65
N ILE A 70 2.47 21.91 -6.62
CA ILE A 70 3.81 22.42 -6.29
C ILE A 70 4.24 22.10 -4.84
N SER A 71 3.29 21.90 -3.94
CA SER A 71 3.54 21.45 -2.57
C SER A 71 3.54 19.92 -2.46
N ASN A 72 3.14 19.20 -3.52
CA ASN A 72 3.02 17.73 -3.55
C ASN A 72 4.14 17.06 -4.36
N ILE A 73 5.22 17.78 -4.67
CA ILE A 73 6.31 17.33 -5.57
C ILE A 73 6.90 15.99 -5.15
N GLN A 74 7.09 15.75 -3.85
CA GLN A 74 7.68 14.50 -3.36
C GLN A 74 6.78 13.29 -3.65
N ALA A 75 5.49 13.40 -3.34
CA ALA A 75 4.53 12.32 -3.59
C ALA A 75 4.31 12.10 -5.08
N ASP A 76 4.23 13.17 -5.87
CA ASP A 76 4.12 13.10 -7.33
C ASP A 76 5.35 12.40 -7.94
N LYS A 77 6.57 12.83 -7.58
CA LYS A 77 7.82 12.18 -8.01
C LYS A 77 7.87 10.70 -7.64
N LEU A 78 7.45 10.33 -6.42
CA LEU A 78 7.43 8.92 -5.99
C LEU A 78 6.37 8.11 -6.72
N SER A 79 5.21 8.69 -7.05
CA SER A 79 4.15 8.01 -7.80
C SER A 79 4.53 7.76 -9.27
N ARG A 80 5.36 8.63 -9.84
CA ARG A 80 5.91 8.49 -11.20
C ARG A 80 7.12 7.57 -11.28
N LYS A 81 7.67 7.15 -10.13
CA LYS A 81 8.79 6.21 -10.12
C LYS A 81 8.28 4.87 -10.65
N MET A 82 8.54 4.63 -11.93
CA MET A 82 8.20 3.37 -12.57
C MET A 82 8.84 2.22 -11.79
N LEU A 83 8.07 1.13 -11.62
CA LEU A 83 8.63 -0.14 -11.20
C LEU A 83 9.79 -0.43 -12.16
N PRO A 84 10.98 -0.78 -11.66
CA PRO A 84 12.08 -1.07 -12.56
C PRO A 84 11.68 -2.16 -13.56
N LEU A 85 12.09 -2.00 -14.83
CA LEU A 85 11.83 -2.96 -15.91
C LEU A 85 12.20 -4.41 -15.53
N TYR A 86 13.08 -4.58 -14.55
CA TYR A 86 13.55 -5.85 -14.00
C TYR A 86 12.77 -6.34 -12.78
N GLU A 87 11.52 -5.92 -12.54
CA GLU A 87 10.65 -6.59 -11.57
C GLU A 87 10.32 -8.03 -12.03
N TRP A 88 11.25 -8.93 -11.73
CA TRP A 88 11.20 -10.34 -12.11
C TRP A 88 9.92 -10.97 -11.57
N THR A 89 9.09 -11.41 -12.51
CA THR A 89 7.85 -12.09 -12.20
C THR A 89 8.06 -13.59 -12.36
N LEU A 90 7.86 -14.35 -11.29
CA LEU A 90 8.05 -15.79 -11.29
C LEU A 90 7.15 -16.48 -12.34
N PRO A 91 7.71 -17.30 -13.26
CA PRO A 91 6.90 -18.06 -14.20
C PRO A 91 5.95 -19.03 -13.48
N ARG A 92 4.72 -19.17 -14.00
CA ARG A 92 3.63 -19.98 -13.41
C ARG A 92 4.01 -21.44 -13.07
N ARG A 93 5.07 -22.00 -13.67
CA ARG A 93 5.50 -23.39 -13.51
C ARG A 93 6.19 -23.72 -12.18
N LYS A 94 6.65 -22.74 -11.38
CA LYS A 94 7.38 -22.99 -10.11
C LYS A 94 6.46 -23.08 -8.87
N ARG A 95 5.45 -23.97 -8.91
CA ARG A 95 4.41 -24.12 -7.86
C ARG A 95 4.87 -24.76 -6.54
N LYS A 96 6.08 -25.33 -6.49
CA LYS A 96 6.62 -25.96 -5.26
C LYS A 96 7.04 -24.94 -4.18
N MET A 97 7.14 -23.67 -4.55
CA MET A 97 7.56 -22.59 -3.65
C MET A 97 6.34 -21.97 -2.98
N LYS A 98 6.46 -21.62 -1.70
CA LYS A 98 5.35 -21.07 -0.91
C LYS A 98 5.47 -19.56 -0.70
N ILE A 99 6.70 -19.06 -0.61
CA ILE A 99 7.01 -17.67 -0.28
C ILE A 99 7.82 -17.03 -1.41
N HIS A 100 7.37 -15.89 -1.91
CA HIS A 100 8.08 -15.07 -2.89
C HIS A 100 8.81 -13.92 -2.20
N THR A 101 10.09 -13.70 -2.45
CA THR A 101 10.91 -12.69 -1.74
C THR A 101 11.45 -11.67 -2.72
N PHE A 102 11.64 -10.44 -2.25
CA PHE A 102 12.06 -9.28 -3.06
C PHE A 102 11.04 -8.89 -4.11
N VAL A 103 9.76 -8.99 -3.75
CA VAL A 103 8.65 -8.65 -4.62
C VAL A 103 7.63 -7.77 -3.93
N SER A 104 6.84 -7.07 -4.71
CA SER A 104 5.75 -6.21 -4.29
C SER A 104 4.40 -6.88 -4.53
N ARG A 105 3.32 -6.23 -4.08
CA ARG A 105 1.95 -6.68 -4.37
C ARG A 105 1.65 -6.83 -5.87
N THR A 106 2.36 -6.13 -6.77
CA THR A 106 2.06 -6.11 -8.21
C THR A 106 2.71 -7.26 -8.98
N ASN A 107 3.86 -7.77 -8.53
CA ASN A 107 4.63 -8.80 -9.24
C ASN A 107 4.70 -10.16 -8.50
N HIS A 108 4.12 -10.28 -7.30
CA HIS A 108 4.06 -11.56 -6.61
C HIS A 108 3.20 -12.60 -7.35
N ARG A 109 3.60 -13.88 -7.30
CA ARG A 109 2.92 -15.01 -7.97
C ARG A 109 2.67 -16.22 -7.06
N LEU A 110 3.10 -16.12 -5.80
CA LEU A 110 2.90 -17.14 -4.77
C LEU A 110 1.95 -16.61 -3.71
N PRO A 111 1.25 -17.47 -2.95
CA PRO A 111 0.24 -17.04 -1.98
C PRO A 111 0.77 -16.09 -0.89
N THR A 112 2.06 -16.17 -0.58
CA THR A 112 2.71 -15.30 0.41
C THR A 112 3.95 -14.67 -0.18
N TYR A 113 4.24 -13.43 0.21
CA TYR A 113 5.43 -12.73 -0.24
C TYR A 113 6.05 -11.81 0.80
N ARG A 114 7.33 -11.51 0.61
CA ARG A 114 8.16 -10.61 1.42
C ARG A 114 8.66 -9.47 0.54
N SER A 115 8.37 -8.24 0.94
CA SER A 115 8.77 -7.05 0.21
C SER A 115 10.06 -6.45 0.78
N LEU A 116 10.84 -5.81 -0.10
CA LEU A 116 11.99 -5.03 0.34
C LEU A 116 11.55 -3.74 1.02
N ARG A 117 10.62 -3.01 0.39
CA ARG A 117 10.07 -1.74 0.88
C ARG A 117 8.77 -1.94 1.67
N PRO A 118 8.32 -0.95 2.45
CA PRO A 118 7.02 -1.01 3.12
C PRO A 118 5.88 -1.32 2.13
N ASP A 119 5.19 -2.44 2.36
CA ASP A 119 3.98 -2.83 1.62
C ASP A 119 3.00 -3.43 2.63
N PRO A 120 1.80 -2.85 2.82
CA PRO A 120 0.83 -3.32 3.81
C PRO A 120 0.29 -4.71 3.52
N LEU A 121 0.40 -5.19 2.27
CA LEU A 121 -0.09 -6.51 1.88
C LEU A 121 1.02 -7.58 1.93
N ALA A 122 2.27 -7.18 2.17
CA ALA A 122 3.36 -8.14 2.32
C ALA A 122 3.24 -8.88 3.66
N LYS A 123 3.60 -10.17 3.66
CA LYS A 123 3.67 -10.94 4.91
C LYS A 123 4.72 -10.36 5.85
N VAL A 124 5.82 -9.88 5.26
CA VAL A 124 6.93 -9.23 5.96
C VAL A 124 7.59 -8.19 5.06
N THR A 125 7.98 -7.06 5.64
CA THR A 125 8.76 -5.98 5.01
C THR A 125 10.23 -6.07 5.43
N GLY A 126 11.14 -5.47 4.65
CA GLY A 126 12.58 -5.56 4.94
C GLY A 126 13.13 -6.96 4.70
N ALA A 127 12.91 -7.52 3.51
CA ALA A 127 13.30 -8.88 3.14
C ALA A 127 14.74 -9.28 3.55
N PHE A 128 15.72 -8.36 3.51
CA PHE A 128 17.10 -8.61 3.93
C PHE A 128 17.28 -8.86 5.43
N GLN A 129 16.40 -8.33 6.27
CA GLN A 129 16.48 -8.42 7.73
C GLN A 129 15.82 -9.69 8.27
N GLN A 130 15.29 -10.56 7.40
CA GLN A 130 14.51 -11.72 7.80
C GLN A 130 15.36 -12.98 7.90
N LYS A 131 14.96 -13.89 8.79
CA LYS A 131 15.54 -15.24 8.82
C LYS A 131 15.20 -15.98 7.51
N TRP A 132 16.23 -16.48 6.85
CA TRP A 132 16.13 -17.19 5.59
C TRP A 132 15.75 -18.65 5.82
N LEU A 133 14.69 -19.10 5.15
CA LEU A 133 14.26 -20.51 5.21
C LEU A 133 15.14 -21.33 4.27
N LYS A 134 15.53 -22.54 4.70
CA LYS A 134 16.35 -23.45 3.89
C LYS A 134 15.63 -23.97 2.62
N LYS A 135 14.29 -24.00 2.61
CA LYS A 135 13.46 -24.50 1.49
C LYS A 135 12.16 -23.71 1.34
N GLY A 136 11.55 -23.76 0.16
CA GLY A 136 10.22 -23.18 -0.12
C GLY A 136 10.19 -21.68 -0.38
N LEU A 137 11.35 -21.03 -0.46
CA LEU A 137 11.53 -19.59 -0.67
C LEU A 137 12.05 -19.28 -2.08
N HIS A 138 11.29 -18.55 -2.89
CA HIS A 138 11.76 -18.06 -4.17
C HIS A 138 12.32 -16.65 -4.02
N LEU A 139 13.51 -16.41 -4.56
CA LEU A 139 14.22 -15.14 -4.47
C LEU A 139 14.25 -14.50 -5.86
N SER A 140 13.55 -13.38 -6.01
CA SER A 140 13.76 -12.51 -7.15
C SER A 140 14.99 -11.63 -6.92
N PRO A 141 15.70 -11.21 -7.97
CA PRO A 141 16.70 -10.16 -7.86
C PRO A 141 16.07 -8.89 -7.23
N PRO A 142 16.73 -8.26 -6.24
CA PRO A 142 16.24 -7.06 -5.58
C PRO A 142 16.32 -5.79 -6.45
#